data_AF-A0A3D5WUB4-F1
#
_entry.id   AF-A0A3D5WUB4-F1
#
_cell.length_a   1.000
_cell.length_b   1.000
_cell.length_c   1.000
_cell.angle_alpha   90.00
_cell.angle_beta   90.00
_cell.angle_gamma   90.00
#
_symmetry.space_group_name_H-M   'P 1'
#
loop_
_entity.id
_entity.type
_entity.pdbx_description
1 polymer ?
#
loop_
_entity_poly.entity_id
_entity_poly.type
_entity_poly.pdbx_seq_one_letter_code
_entity_poly.pdbx_strand_id
1 'polypeptide(L)'
;MKLIERKQYLDKIVGVIGTPDIKVITGVRRSGKSKLLEAFKSYVEKSIPNANVIHINFNLPDYDTLLTYRALYDYINSKYVSGKDNFVMIDEVQMCEDFERAINGLHASEKFDIYITGSNAFLLSSDLATLFTGRTFEIKVFPFSFSEYSEYFGYADKYDAFDKYTLEGGMSGSYLYKEQEAKYDYIADVFDTLIVRDIKKKYNIRNMPLMNRIVDYLMDNIANLSSARSITNSLTSMQDKVNHITVNTYMQYLCNAFAFYKIRRYDIKGKKYLSSNEKYYLSDHTFRYAKLGTKNMDYGRILENIVAIELLRRGYEVYVGVLYKKEIDFVAVKRNEKIYIQVADNISDPNTFEREVSPLLQIKDAYPKMIIARTRHDEYQFEGIKIIDIADWANNK
;
A
#
# COMPACT_ATOMS: atom_id res chain seq x y z
N MET A 1 -12.44 -16.50 -10.85
CA MET A 1 -11.76 -15.20 -10.66
C MET A 1 -11.00 -14.88 -11.93
N LYS A 2 -11.27 -13.73 -12.57
CA LYS A 2 -10.46 -13.28 -13.71
C LYS A 2 -9.06 -12.91 -13.20
N LEU A 3 -8.02 -13.25 -13.94
CA LEU A 3 -6.65 -12.79 -13.68
C LEU A 3 -6.33 -11.67 -14.66
N ILE A 4 -5.62 -10.65 -14.18
CA ILE A 4 -5.01 -9.60 -15.02
C ILE A 4 -3.51 -9.59 -14.78
N GLU A 5 -2.74 -9.22 -15.80
CA GLU A 5 -1.30 -9.10 -15.66
C GLU A 5 -0.96 -7.74 -15.05
N ARG A 6 -0.38 -7.74 -13.85
CA ARG A 6 0.03 -6.50 -13.18
C ARG A 6 1.38 -6.01 -13.68
N LYS A 7 1.41 -5.61 -14.96
CA LYS A 7 2.63 -5.36 -15.74
C LYS A 7 3.66 -4.45 -15.04
N GLN A 8 3.23 -3.36 -14.41
CA GLN A 8 4.15 -2.45 -13.70
C GLN A 8 4.99 -3.17 -12.62
N TYR A 9 4.39 -4.10 -11.88
CA TYR A 9 5.11 -4.87 -10.86
C TYR A 9 5.93 -5.98 -11.49
N LEU A 10 5.40 -6.65 -12.50
CA LEU A 10 6.11 -7.72 -13.20
C LEU A 10 7.38 -7.18 -13.85
N ASP A 11 7.29 -6.08 -14.60
CA ASP A 11 8.42 -5.40 -15.23
C ASP A 11 9.48 -4.99 -14.18
N LYS A 12 9.04 -4.54 -13.00
CA LYS A 12 9.95 -4.19 -11.89
C LYS A 12 10.69 -5.42 -11.34
N ILE A 13 10.02 -6.57 -11.20
CA ILE A 13 10.65 -7.83 -10.76
C ILE A 13 11.62 -8.34 -11.84
N VAL A 14 11.20 -8.31 -13.10
CA VAL A 14 12.00 -8.75 -14.25
C VAL A 14 13.26 -7.89 -14.42
N GLY A 15 13.15 -6.58 -14.26
CA GLY A 15 14.26 -5.64 -14.39
C GLY A 15 15.38 -5.82 -13.35
N VAL A 16 15.16 -6.63 -12.32
CA VAL A 16 16.16 -6.93 -11.28
C VAL A 16 16.59 -8.41 -11.25
N ILE A 17 16.24 -9.19 -12.28
CA ILE A 17 16.78 -10.55 -12.43
C ILE A 17 18.32 -10.49 -12.45
N GLY A 18 18.95 -11.40 -11.70
CA GLY A 18 20.40 -11.53 -11.61
C GLY A 18 21.09 -10.49 -10.72
N THR A 19 20.37 -9.53 -10.14
CA THR A 19 20.97 -8.66 -9.12
C THR A 19 21.27 -9.47 -7.84
N PRO A 20 22.35 -9.18 -7.09
CA PRO A 20 22.67 -9.95 -5.88
C PRO A 20 21.61 -9.82 -4.77
N ASP A 21 20.90 -8.69 -4.70
CA ASP A 21 19.91 -8.43 -3.66
C ASP A 21 18.81 -9.47 -3.60
N ILE A 22 18.29 -9.72 -2.39
CA ILE A 22 17.10 -10.54 -2.15
C ILE A 22 15.87 -9.72 -2.52
N LYS A 23 15.05 -10.20 -3.46
CA LYS A 23 13.83 -9.50 -3.89
C LYS A 23 12.70 -9.84 -2.93
N VAL A 24 12.21 -8.83 -2.23
CA VAL A 24 11.16 -8.99 -1.23
C VAL A 24 9.88 -8.35 -1.73
N ILE A 25 8.85 -9.16 -1.96
CA ILE A 25 7.54 -8.70 -2.39
C ILE A 25 6.68 -8.48 -1.14
N THR A 26 6.40 -7.22 -0.84
CA THR A 26 5.64 -6.78 0.33
C THR A 26 4.30 -6.20 -0.10
N GLY A 27 3.31 -6.16 0.79
CA GLY A 27 2.01 -5.53 0.57
C GLY A 27 0.95 -5.98 1.56
N VAL A 28 -0.18 -5.27 1.60
CA VAL A 28 -1.33 -5.64 2.44
C VAL A 28 -1.84 -7.05 2.10
N ARG A 29 -2.47 -7.71 3.08
CA ARG A 29 -3.10 -9.01 2.88
C ARG A 29 -4.07 -8.96 1.69
N ARG A 30 -4.06 -9.98 0.85
CA ARG A 30 -4.88 -10.07 -0.39
C ARG A 30 -4.62 -8.99 -1.45
N SER A 31 -3.46 -8.31 -1.43
CA SER A 31 -3.06 -7.40 -2.51
C SER A 31 -2.59 -8.10 -3.80
N GLY A 32 -2.48 -9.44 -3.82
CA GLY A 32 -2.09 -10.21 -5.01
C GLY A 32 -0.60 -10.58 -5.10
N LYS A 33 0.15 -10.51 -4.00
CA LYS A 33 1.58 -10.90 -3.95
C LYS A 33 1.87 -12.30 -4.49
N SER A 34 1.16 -13.32 -3.99
CA SER A 34 1.33 -14.72 -4.45
C SER A 34 1.07 -14.86 -5.95
N LYS A 35 0.04 -14.18 -6.47
CA LYS A 35 -0.28 -14.19 -7.90
C LYS A 35 0.76 -13.47 -8.75
N LEU A 36 1.37 -12.41 -8.22
CA LEU A 36 2.51 -11.76 -8.86
C LEU A 36 3.74 -12.68 -8.90
N LEU A 37 4.03 -13.42 -7.82
CA LEU A 37 5.12 -14.40 -7.80
C LEU A 37 4.86 -15.55 -8.79
N GLU A 38 3.63 -16.07 -8.88
CA GLU A 38 3.23 -17.07 -9.87
C GLU A 38 3.36 -16.56 -11.32
N ALA A 39 2.97 -15.30 -11.57
CA ALA A 39 3.15 -14.66 -12.88
C ALA A 39 4.64 -14.52 -13.22
N PHE A 40 5.47 -14.13 -12.26
CA PHE A 40 6.91 -14.06 -12.42
C PHE A 40 7.54 -15.43 -12.68
N LYS A 41 7.12 -16.47 -11.95
CA LYS A 41 7.52 -17.86 -12.21
C LYS A 41 7.24 -18.24 -13.67
N SER A 42 6.00 -17.99 -14.13
CA SER A 42 5.57 -18.29 -15.49
C SER A 42 6.40 -17.52 -16.53
N TYR A 43 6.75 -16.27 -16.24
CA TYR A 43 7.65 -15.47 -17.07
C TYR A 43 9.04 -16.09 -17.17
N VAL A 44 9.64 -16.49 -16.04
CA VAL A 44 10.98 -17.10 -15.97
C VAL A 44 11.01 -18.41 -16.76
N GLU A 45 10.05 -19.30 -16.53
CA GLU A 45 9.97 -20.61 -17.21
C GLU A 45 9.81 -20.46 -18.74
N LYS A 46 9.10 -19.42 -19.19
CA LYS A 46 8.88 -19.14 -20.61
C LYS A 46 10.06 -18.42 -21.27
N SER A 47 10.69 -17.49 -20.56
CA SER A 47 11.64 -16.52 -21.14
C SER A 47 13.10 -16.88 -20.90
N ILE A 48 13.40 -17.76 -19.94
CA ILE A 48 14.75 -18.16 -19.55
C ILE A 48 14.89 -19.69 -19.69
N PRO A 49 15.32 -20.20 -20.86
CA PRO A 49 15.39 -21.64 -21.12
C PRO A 49 16.33 -22.41 -20.18
N ASN A 50 17.35 -21.73 -19.62
CA ASN A 50 18.31 -22.32 -18.70
C ASN A 50 17.89 -22.25 -17.22
N ALA A 51 16.68 -21.75 -16.93
CA ALA A 51 16.21 -21.58 -15.56
C ALA A 51 15.98 -22.93 -14.87
N ASN A 52 16.41 -23.00 -13.62
CA ASN A 52 15.98 -24.00 -12.64
C ASN A 52 15.13 -23.28 -11.59
N VAL A 53 13.81 -23.50 -11.58
CA VAL A 53 12.90 -22.80 -10.68
C VAL A 53 12.53 -23.67 -9.49
N ILE A 54 12.92 -23.23 -8.30
CA ILE A 54 12.57 -23.81 -7.01
C ILE A 54 11.47 -22.93 -6.40
N HIS A 55 10.21 -23.37 -6.54
CA HIS A 55 9.06 -22.66 -6.00
C HIS A 55 8.50 -23.40 -4.78
N ILE A 56 8.34 -22.67 -3.68
CA ILE A 56 7.80 -23.15 -2.41
C ILE A 56 6.64 -22.25 -2.01
N ASN A 57 5.49 -22.82 -1.68
CA ASN A 57 4.35 -22.06 -1.20
C ASN A 57 3.89 -22.64 0.14
N PHE A 58 4.19 -21.94 1.24
CA PHE A 58 3.85 -22.40 2.58
C PHE A 58 2.35 -22.37 2.91
N ASN A 59 1.49 -21.91 2.00
CA ASN A 59 0.04 -22.14 2.12
C ASN A 59 -0.37 -23.56 1.68
N LEU A 60 0.52 -24.31 1.02
CA LEU A 60 0.27 -25.68 0.58
C LEU A 60 0.86 -26.67 1.60
N PRO A 61 0.11 -27.73 1.96
CA PRO A 61 0.55 -28.72 2.94
C PRO A 61 1.79 -29.52 2.47
N ASP A 62 2.08 -29.51 1.17
CA ASP A 62 3.23 -30.17 0.56
C ASP A 62 4.58 -29.74 1.16
N TYR A 63 4.63 -28.58 1.81
CA TYR A 63 5.84 -27.99 2.37
C TYR A 63 5.84 -27.90 3.91
N ASP A 64 4.90 -28.54 4.60
CA ASP A 64 4.81 -28.53 6.07
C ASP A 64 6.08 -29.08 6.76
N THR A 65 6.84 -29.93 6.06
CA THR A 65 8.13 -30.46 6.54
C THR A 65 9.28 -29.44 6.46
N LEU A 66 9.08 -28.33 5.77
CA LEU A 66 10.09 -27.29 5.52
C LEU A 66 9.93 -26.06 6.43
N LEU A 67 9.10 -26.13 7.47
CA LEU A 67 8.79 -24.99 8.36
C LEU A 67 9.92 -24.62 9.34
N THR A 68 11.13 -25.17 9.17
CA THR A 68 12.32 -24.80 9.95
C THR A 68 13.46 -24.40 9.01
N TYR A 69 14.27 -23.41 9.42
CA TYR A 69 15.33 -22.86 8.57
C TYR A 69 16.27 -23.95 8.01
N ARG A 70 16.61 -24.97 8.81
CA ARG A 70 17.53 -26.03 8.40
C ARG A 70 16.92 -26.91 7.32
N ALA A 71 15.69 -27.35 7.51
CA ALA A 71 14.98 -28.17 6.52
C ALA A 71 14.79 -27.41 5.20
N LEU A 72 14.38 -26.14 5.27
CA LEU A 72 14.25 -25.26 4.10
C LEU A 72 15.58 -25.09 3.36
N TYR A 73 16.65 -24.79 4.09
CA TYR A 73 18.00 -24.60 3.52
C TYR A 73 18.50 -25.87 2.82
N ASP A 74 18.38 -27.03 3.48
CA ASP A 74 18.85 -28.31 2.93
C ASP A 74 18.01 -28.73 1.70
N TYR A 75 16.70 -28.53 1.75
CA TYR A 75 15.80 -28.78 0.62
C TYR A 75 16.20 -27.95 -0.61
N ILE A 76 16.37 -26.63 -0.46
CA ILE A 76 16.72 -25.74 -1.57
C ILE A 76 18.08 -26.11 -2.16
N ASN A 77 19.08 -26.37 -1.32
CA ASN A 77 20.40 -26.80 -1.79
C ASN A 77 20.36 -28.15 -2.51
N SER A 78 19.50 -29.08 -2.10
CA SER A 78 19.33 -30.37 -2.80
C SER A 78 18.74 -30.22 -4.20
N LYS A 79 18.07 -29.10 -4.49
CA LYS A 79 17.47 -28.77 -5.78
C LYS A 79 18.35 -27.89 -6.66
N TYR A 80 19.53 -27.49 -6.18
CA TYR A 80 20.50 -26.75 -6.98
C TYR A 80 20.96 -27.56 -8.19
N VAL A 81 21.03 -26.92 -9.35
CA VAL A 81 21.56 -27.51 -10.57
C VAL A 81 22.75 -26.68 -11.07
N SER A 82 23.93 -27.30 -11.11
CA SER A 82 25.15 -26.65 -11.60
C SER A 82 25.02 -26.24 -13.06
N GLY A 83 25.48 -25.03 -13.40
CA GLY A 83 25.41 -24.47 -14.76
C GLY A 83 24.04 -23.92 -15.18
N LYS A 84 23.03 -24.00 -14.31
CA LYS A 84 21.72 -23.38 -14.52
C LYS A 84 21.56 -22.07 -13.76
N ASP A 85 20.63 -21.25 -14.21
CA ASP A 85 20.19 -20.06 -13.48
C ASP A 85 19.18 -20.52 -12.42
N ASN A 86 19.60 -20.60 -11.16
CA ASN A 86 18.79 -21.16 -10.09
C ASN A 86 17.94 -20.07 -9.43
N PHE A 87 16.64 -20.11 -9.65
CA PHE A 87 15.66 -19.19 -9.06
C PHE A 87 15.03 -19.83 -7.83
N VAL A 88 15.03 -19.11 -6.70
CA VAL A 88 14.33 -19.51 -5.48
C VAL A 88 13.17 -18.57 -5.25
N MET A 89 11.96 -19.11 -5.23
CA MET A 89 10.72 -18.35 -5.08
C MET A 89 9.94 -18.92 -3.89
N ILE A 90 9.79 -18.16 -2.81
CA ILE A 90 9.13 -18.63 -1.58
C ILE A 90 7.95 -17.72 -1.24
N ASP A 91 6.75 -18.28 -1.23
CA ASP A 91 5.53 -17.60 -0.82
C ASP A 91 5.28 -17.81 0.68
N GLU A 92 4.93 -16.73 1.40
CA GLU A 92 4.69 -16.70 2.85
C GLU A 92 5.89 -17.20 3.68
N VAL A 93 7.10 -16.69 3.38
CA VAL A 93 8.36 -17.14 3.99
C VAL A 93 8.36 -17.11 5.53
N GLN A 94 7.57 -16.22 6.15
CA GLN A 94 7.47 -16.11 7.60
C GLN A 94 6.78 -17.30 8.27
N MET A 95 6.20 -18.22 7.50
CA MET A 95 5.68 -19.48 8.03
C MET A 95 6.81 -20.43 8.47
N CYS A 96 8.01 -20.26 7.90
CA CYS A 96 9.21 -20.97 8.34
C CYS A 96 9.84 -20.28 9.54
N GLU A 97 10.06 -21.02 10.62
CA GLU A 97 10.78 -20.56 11.80
C GLU A 97 12.26 -20.28 11.45
N ASP A 98 12.79 -19.17 11.96
CA ASP A 98 14.15 -18.65 11.71
C ASP A 98 14.53 -18.57 10.20
N PHE A 99 13.54 -18.32 9.32
CA PHE A 99 13.73 -18.33 7.87
C PHE A 99 14.90 -17.45 7.40
N GLU A 100 15.17 -16.34 8.09
CA GLU A 100 16.26 -15.42 7.77
C GLU A 100 17.63 -16.12 7.77
N ARG A 101 17.83 -17.14 8.61
CA ARG A 101 19.08 -17.92 8.63
C ARG A 101 19.24 -18.74 7.35
N ALA A 102 18.15 -19.35 6.87
CA ALA A 102 18.15 -20.09 5.61
C ALA A 102 18.43 -19.16 4.43
N ILE A 103 17.68 -18.05 4.35
CA ILE A 103 17.82 -17.09 3.25
C ILE A 103 19.21 -16.44 3.24
N ASN A 104 19.74 -16.05 4.40
CA ASN A 104 21.10 -15.50 4.49
C ASN A 104 22.16 -16.51 4.04
N GLY A 105 22.02 -17.79 4.41
CA GLY A 105 22.92 -18.84 3.96
C GLY A 105 22.86 -19.06 2.45
N LEU A 106 21.64 -19.08 1.88
CA LEU A 106 21.44 -19.22 0.43
C LEU A 106 22.02 -18.03 -0.34
N HIS A 107 21.76 -16.81 0.13
CA HIS A 107 22.32 -15.60 -0.45
C HIS A 107 23.85 -15.61 -0.38
N ALA A 108 24.44 -15.95 0.78
CA ALA A 108 25.90 -15.99 0.95
C ALA A 108 26.59 -17.04 0.07
N SER A 109 25.86 -18.04 -0.42
CA SER A 109 26.41 -19.01 -1.37
C SER A 109 26.57 -18.46 -2.79
N GLU A 110 25.90 -17.35 -3.11
CA GLU A 110 25.91 -16.69 -4.44
C GLU A 110 25.43 -17.61 -5.58
N LYS A 111 24.67 -18.67 -5.26
CA LYS A 111 24.17 -19.66 -6.21
C LYS A 111 22.75 -19.41 -6.71
N PHE A 112 22.00 -18.53 -6.05
CA PHE A 112 20.56 -18.41 -6.24
C PHE A 112 20.14 -16.97 -6.46
N ASP A 113 19.18 -16.76 -7.35
CA ASP A 113 18.40 -15.54 -7.44
C ASP A 113 17.13 -15.68 -6.59
N ILE A 114 17.01 -14.89 -5.52
CA ILE A 114 16.08 -15.14 -4.42
C ILE A 114 14.93 -14.15 -4.42
N TYR A 115 13.71 -14.68 -4.45
CA TYR A 115 12.45 -13.97 -4.41
C TYR A 115 11.59 -14.52 -3.27
N ILE A 116 11.18 -13.65 -2.36
CA ILE A 116 10.35 -14.02 -1.22
C ILE A 116 9.13 -13.12 -1.11
N THR A 117 8.01 -13.69 -0.68
CA THR A 117 6.86 -12.93 -0.19
C THR A 117 6.68 -13.18 1.30
N GLY A 118 5.98 -12.28 1.96
CA GLY A 118 5.42 -12.57 3.26
C GLY A 118 4.35 -11.59 3.69
N SER A 119 3.62 -11.96 4.74
CA SER A 119 2.74 -11.02 5.43
C SER A 119 3.61 -9.96 6.12
N ASN A 120 3.35 -8.70 5.77
CA ASN A 120 4.26 -7.58 6.03
C ASN A 120 4.56 -7.30 7.50
N ALA A 121 3.72 -7.78 8.41
CA ALA A 121 4.06 -7.70 9.80
C ALA A 121 5.46 -8.28 10.05
N PHE A 122 5.88 -9.36 9.39
CA PHE A 122 7.19 -9.99 9.60
C PHE A 122 8.33 -9.45 8.73
N LEU A 123 8.03 -8.72 7.66
CA LEU A 123 9.00 -8.25 6.64
C LEU A 123 8.94 -6.73 6.48
N LEU A 124 8.98 -5.98 7.59
CA LEU A 124 9.03 -4.52 7.54
C LEU A 124 10.35 -4.04 6.96
N SER A 125 10.39 -2.90 6.25
CA SER A 125 11.65 -2.32 5.75
C SER A 125 12.76 -2.21 6.82
N SER A 126 12.43 -1.87 8.08
CA SER A 126 13.37 -1.87 9.21
C SER A 126 13.83 -3.27 9.61
N ASP A 127 12.91 -4.23 9.60
CA ASP A 127 13.18 -5.62 9.95
C ASP A 127 14.01 -6.26 8.84
N LEU A 128 13.65 -6.05 7.56
CA LEU A 128 14.40 -6.46 6.38
C LEU A 128 15.84 -5.92 6.36
N ALA A 129 16.03 -4.63 6.65
CA ALA A 129 17.35 -4.05 6.75
C ALA A 129 18.20 -4.75 7.83
N THR A 130 17.57 -5.19 8.92
CA THR A 130 18.24 -5.90 10.02
C THR A 130 18.47 -7.38 9.68
N LEU A 131 17.45 -8.08 9.18
CA LEU A 131 17.43 -9.50 8.86
C LEU A 131 18.40 -9.84 7.72
N PHE A 132 18.52 -8.95 6.74
CA PHE A 132 19.30 -9.19 5.52
C PHE A 132 20.43 -8.17 5.33
N THR A 133 20.77 -7.41 6.38
CA THR A 133 21.86 -6.42 6.42
C THR A 133 21.83 -5.44 5.24
N GLY A 134 20.63 -5.00 4.85
CA GLY A 134 20.41 -4.07 3.74
C GLY A 134 20.54 -4.64 2.32
N ARG A 135 20.73 -5.96 2.16
CA ARG A 135 20.89 -6.64 0.85
C ARG A 135 19.54 -7.04 0.26
N THR A 136 18.61 -6.10 0.22
CA THR A 136 17.23 -6.36 -0.23
C THR A 136 16.76 -5.34 -1.25
N PHE A 137 15.96 -5.83 -2.19
CA PHE A 137 15.22 -5.02 -3.14
C PHE A 137 13.72 -5.17 -2.87
N GLU A 138 13.09 -4.13 -2.32
CA GLU A 138 11.69 -4.17 -1.92
C GLU A 138 10.72 -3.81 -3.07
N ILE A 139 9.69 -4.62 -3.23
CA ILE A 139 8.63 -4.46 -4.23
C ILE A 139 7.30 -4.38 -3.49
N LYS A 140 6.83 -3.14 -3.26
CA LYS A 140 5.59 -2.84 -2.55
C LYS A 140 4.37 -2.98 -3.47
N VAL A 141 3.58 -4.03 -3.26
CA VAL A 141 2.36 -4.36 -3.98
C VAL A 141 1.14 -3.80 -3.26
N PHE A 142 0.44 -2.87 -3.91
CA PHE A 142 -0.79 -2.27 -3.42
C PHE A 142 -2.01 -3.09 -3.90
N PRO A 143 -3.20 -2.90 -3.29
CA PRO A 143 -4.46 -3.33 -3.90
C PRO A 143 -4.60 -2.80 -5.34
N PHE A 144 -5.58 -3.29 -6.08
CA PHE A 144 -5.77 -2.88 -7.47
C PHE A 144 -5.89 -1.35 -7.55
N SER A 145 -5.15 -0.77 -8.49
CA SER A 145 -5.37 0.62 -8.90
C SER A 145 -6.71 0.76 -9.61
N PHE A 146 -7.16 2.00 -9.80
CA PHE A 146 -8.31 2.28 -10.66
C PHE A 146 -8.10 1.74 -12.10
N SER A 147 -6.90 1.89 -12.66
CA SER A 147 -6.55 1.35 -13.98
C SER A 147 -6.72 -0.18 -14.03
N GLU A 148 -6.23 -0.89 -13.01
CA GLU A 148 -6.36 -2.35 -12.89
C GLU A 148 -7.82 -2.79 -12.67
N TYR A 149 -8.59 -2.02 -11.90
CA TYR A 149 -10.04 -2.23 -11.73
C TYR A 149 -10.77 -2.08 -13.08
N SER A 150 -10.48 -1.03 -13.83
CA SER A 150 -11.08 -0.78 -15.14
C SER A 150 -10.76 -1.90 -16.13
N GLU A 151 -9.51 -2.38 -16.17
CA GLU A 151 -9.09 -3.51 -16.99
C GLU A 151 -9.78 -4.84 -16.58
N TYR A 152 -9.94 -5.06 -15.28
CA TYR A 152 -10.62 -6.24 -14.75
C TYR A 152 -12.06 -6.32 -15.25
N PHE A 153 -12.82 -5.23 -15.17
CA PHE A 153 -14.23 -5.20 -15.57
C PHE A 153 -14.45 -4.87 -17.05
N GLY A 154 -13.45 -4.33 -17.75
CA GLY A 154 -13.55 -3.94 -19.15
C GLY A 154 -14.49 -2.75 -19.37
N TYR A 155 -14.46 -1.75 -18.48
CA TYR A 155 -15.32 -0.57 -18.60
C TYR A 155 -14.95 0.27 -19.82
N ALA A 156 -15.95 0.64 -20.61
CA ALA A 156 -15.78 1.56 -21.75
C ALA A 156 -15.74 3.03 -21.29
N ASP A 157 -16.58 3.39 -20.31
CA ASP A 157 -16.58 4.73 -19.71
C ASP A 157 -15.78 4.73 -18.40
N LYS A 158 -14.68 5.48 -18.41
CA LYS A 158 -13.80 5.67 -17.25
C LYS A 158 -14.50 6.42 -16.10
N TYR A 159 -15.44 7.32 -16.35
CA TYR A 159 -16.08 8.10 -15.30
C TYR A 159 -17.03 7.24 -14.48
N ASP A 160 -17.84 6.40 -15.16
CA ASP A 160 -18.69 5.40 -14.51
C ASP A 160 -17.88 4.33 -13.78
N ALA A 161 -16.77 3.89 -14.39
CA ALA A 161 -15.84 2.96 -13.75
C ALA A 161 -15.31 3.55 -12.43
N PHE A 162 -14.98 4.84 -12.43
CA PHE A 162 -14.42 5.51 -11.26
C PHE A 162 -15.45 5.66 -10.13
N ASP A 163 -16.72 5.93 -10.47
CA ASP A 163 -17.82 5.95 -9.50
C ASP A 163 -17.95 4.60 -8.79
N LYS A 164 -17.89 3.50 -9.55
CA LYS A 164 -17.94 2.16 -8.98
C LYS A 164 -16.68 1.81 -8.19
N TYR A 165 -15.50 2.16 -8.69
CA TYR A 165 -14.24 1.96 -7.96
C TYR A 165 -14.22 2.71 -6.62
N THR A 166 -14.84 3.89 -6.56
CA THR A 166 -15.00 4.63 -5.31
C THR A 166 -15.76 3.79 -4.27
N LEU A 167 -16.75 2.98 -4.68
CA LEU A 167 -17.53 2.14 -3.77
C LEU A 167 -16.94 0.73 -3.55
N GLU A 168 -16.27 0.17 -4.55
CA GLU A 168 -15.84 -1.24 -4.61
C GLU A 168 -14.35 -1.46 -4.32
N GLY A 169 -13.52 -0.43 -4.51
CA GLY A 169 -12.12 -0.42 -4.14
C GLY A 169 -11.25 -1.35 -4.98
N GLY A 170 -10.01 -1.51 -4.53
CA GLY A 170 -8.95 -2.32 -5.12
C GLY A 170 -8.81 -3.74 -4.54
N MET A 171 -9.63 -4.12 -3.55
CA MET A 171 -9.59 -5.44 -2.92
C MET A 171 -10.20 -6.51 -3.82
N SER A 172 -9.48 -6.91 -4.87
CA SER A 172 -9.98 -7.74 -5.98
C SER A 172 -10.67 -9.05 -5.64
N GLY A 173 -10.43 -9.61 -4.45
CA GLY A 173 -11.17 -10.79 -4.00
C GLY A 173 -12.65 -10.52 -3.71
N SER A 174 -13.06 -9.26 -3.51
CA SER A 174 -14.47 -8.86 -3.37
C SER A 174 -15.22 -8.92 -4.72
N TYR A 175 -14.51 -8.86 -5.85
CA TYR A 175 -15.14 -8.79 -7.18
C TYR A 175 -15.91 -10.06 -7.57
N LEU A 176 -15.75 -11.16 -6.82
CA LEU A 176 -16.49 -12.40 -7.00
C LEU A 176 -17.91 -12.33 -6.45
N TYR A 177 -18.18 -11.41 -5.53
CA TYR A 177 -19.50 -11.25 -4.92
C TYR A 177 -20.32 -10.28 -5.76
N LYS A 178 -21.55 -10.67 -6.09
CA LYS A 178 -22.45 -9.87 -6.94
C LYS A 178 -23.05 -8.71 -6.16
N GLU A 179 -23.57 -9.00 -4.98
CA GLU A 179 -24.23 -8.03 -4.12
C GLU A 179 -23.22 -7.17 -3.35
N GLN A 180 -23.51 -5.87 -3.25
CA GLN A 180 -22.60 -4.91 -2.61
C GLN A 180 -22.36 -5.22 -1.13
N GLU A 181 -23.38 -5.67 -0.40
CA GLU A 181 -23.25 -6.08 1.01
C GLU A 181 -22.27 -7.25 1.16
N ALA A 182 -22.39 -8.28 0.31
CA ALA A 182 -21.47 -9.42 0.33
C ALA A 182 -20.03 -9.01 -0.03
N LYS A 183 -19.84 -8.01 -0.91
CA LYS A 183 -18.51 -7.41 -1.16
C LYS A 183 -17.96 -6.77 0.12
N TYR A 184 -18.78 -6.02 0.85
CA TYR A 184 -18.38 -5.36 2.09
C TYR A 184 -18.10 -6.35 3.22
N ASP A 185 -18.90 -7.40 3.40
CA ASP A 185 -18.64 -8.46 4.38
C ASP A 185 -17.26 -9.09 4.14
N TYR A 186 -16.96 -9.42 2.88
CA TYR A 186 -15.65 -9.94 2.51
C TYR A 186 -14.51 -8.96 2.83
N ILE A 187 -14.68 -7.67 2.53
CA ILE A 187 -13.65 -6.65 2.77
C ILE A 187 -13.44 -6.45 4.28
N ALA A 188 -14.52 -6.46 5.07
CA ALA A 188 -14.46 -6.41 6.53
C ALA A 188 -13.69 -7.62 7.09
N ASP A 189 -13.99 -8.83 6.61
CA ASP A 189 -13.29 -10.05 7.01
C ASP A 189 -11.79 -10.01 6.68
N VAL A 190 -11.41 -9.42 5.54
CA VAL A 190 -10.00 -9.24 5.18
C VAL A 190 -9.32 -8.31 6.19
N PHE A 191 -9.95 -7.21 6.55
CA PHE A 191 -9.41 -6.27 7.53
C PHE A 191 -9.30 -6.90 8.91
N ASP A 192 -10.35 -7.58 9.38
CA ASP A 192 -10.35 -8.23 10.70
C ASP A 192 -9.30 -9.35 10.77
N THR A 193 -9.12 -10.10 9.67
CA THR A 193 -8.06 -11.09 9.57
C THR A 193 -6.67 -10.45 9.63
N LEU A 194 -6.47 -9.30 8.99
CA LEU A 194 -5.22 -8.53 9.08
C LEU A 194 -4.96 -8.12 10.53
N ILE A 195 -5.94 -7.57 11.24
CA ILE A 195 -5.79 -7.18 12.64
C ILE A 195 -5.45 -8.39 13.51
N VAL A 196 -6.13 -9.52 13.34
CA VAL A 196 -5.91 -10.70 14.20
C VAL A 196 -4.60 -11.41 13.87
N ARG A 197 -4.35 -11.74 12.61
CA ARG A 197 -3.19 -12.56 12.22
C ARG A 197 -1.91 -11.76 12.14
N ASP A 198 -1.98 -10.57 11.55
CA ASP A 198 -0.77 -9.83 11.19
C ASP A 198 -0.39 -8.86 12.34
N ILE A 199 -1.34 -8.42 13.16
CA ILE A 199 -1.08 -7.50 14.28
C ILE A 199 -1.14 -8.21 15.64
N LYS A 200 -2.30 -8.76 16.03
CA LYS A 200 -2.50 -9.32 17.37
C LYS A 200 -1.52 -10.45 17.67
N LYS A 201 -1.38 -11.43 16.75
CA LYS A 201 -0.46 -12.56 16.95
C LYS A 201 1.01 -12.13 16.98
N LYS A 202 1.44 -11.24 16.06
CA LYS A 202 2.84 -10.77 16.02
C LYS A 202 3.23 -9.99 17.28
N TYR A 203 2.43 -8.99 17.66
CA TYR A 203 2.77 -8.08 18.75
C TYR A 203 2.20 -8.49 20.11
N ASN A 204 1.57 -9.68 20.20
CA ASN A 204 0.92 -10.22 21.39
C ASN A 204 -0.01 -9.20 22.08
N ILE A 205 -0.90 -8.58 21.30
CA ILE A 205 -1.76 -7.49 21.77
C ILE A 205 -2.79 -8.01 22.76
N ARG A 206 -2.75 -7.45 23.98
CA ARG A 206 -3.67 -7.80 25.07
C ARG A 206 -5.01 -7.04 24.98
N ASN A 207 -4.96 -5.73 24.72
CA ASN A 207 -6.16 -4.88 24.71
C ASN A 207 -6.71 -4.71 23.27
N MET A 208 -7.38 -5.75 22.78
CA MET A 208 -8.07 -5.72 21.50
C MET A 208 -9.21 -4.69 21.42
N PRO A 209 -10.02 -4.46 22.47
CA PRO A 209 -11.02 -3.39 22.45
C PRO A 209 -10.42 -2.00 22.14
N LEU A 210 -9.27 -1.67 22.75
CA LEU A 210 -8.57 -0.43 22.45
C LEU A 210 -8.06 -0.38 21.00
N MET A 211 -7.50 -1.48 20.49
CA MET A 211 -7.08 -1.56 19.08
C MET A 211 -8.25 -1.27 18.13
N ASN A 212 -9.39 -1.91 18.35
CA ASN A 212 -10.58 -1.72 17.51
C ASN A 212 -11.07 -0.25 17.57
N ARG A 213 -11.11 0.36 18.76
CA ARG A 213 -11.49 1.77 18.89
C ARG A 213 -10.53 2.73 18.18
N ILE A 214 -9.23 2.42 18.18
CA ILE A 214 -8.22 3.21 17.43
C ILE A 214 -8.42 3.03 15.91
N VAL A 215 -8.70 1.81 15.46
CA VAL A 215 -9.03 1.51 14.06
C VAL A 215 -10.25 2.32 13.62
N ASP A 216 -11.34 2.25 14.37
CA ASP A 216 -12.59 2.95 14.04
C ASP A 216 -12.37 4.46 13.97
N TYR A 217 -11.65 5.03 14.94
CA TYR A 217 -11.30 6.44 14.93
C TYR A 217 -10.48 6.83 13.69
N LEU A 218 -9.45 6.06 13.35
CA LEU A 218 -8.59 6.34 12.20
C LEU A 218 -9.33 6.17 10.86
N MET A 219 -10.24 5.21 10.76
CA MET A 219 -11.09 5.04 9.58
C MET A 219 -12.07 6.19 9.40
N ASP A 220 -12.67 6.67 10.50
CA ASP A 220 -13.58 7.81 10.47
C ASP A 220 -12.84 9.14 10.15
N ASN A 221 -11.61 9.25 10.63
CA ASN A 221 -10.71 10.39 10.42
C ASN A 221 -9.66 10.14 9.33
N ILE A 222 -9.99 9.29 8.35
CA ILE A 222 -9.15 9.09 7.16
C ILE A 222 -8.84 10.43 6.50
N ALA A 223 -7.60 10.64 6.05
CA ALA A 223 -7.15 11.89 5.44
C ALA A 223 -7.24 13.14 6.34
N ASN A 224 -7.62 13.01 7.63
CA ASN A 224 -7.55 14.10 8.60
C ASN A 224 -6.25 14.05 9.40
N LEU A 225 -5.88 15.21 9.94
CA LEU A 225 -4.80 15.33 10.92
C LEU A 225 -5.13 14.53 12.18
N SER A 226 -4.33 13.51 12.43
CA SER A 226 -4.45 12.65 13.61
C SER A 226 -3.14 12.59 14.38
N SER A 227 -3.23 12.51 15.71
CA SER A 227 -2.10 12.24 16.58
C SER A 227 -2.49 11.28 17.71
N ALA A 228 -1.51 10.60 18.29
CA ALA A 228 -1.75 9.77 19.45
C ALA A 228 -2.46 10.54 20.59
N ARG A 229 -2.19 11.84 20.75
CA ARG A 229 -2.87 12.70 21.73
C ARG A 229 -4.32 13.00 21.37
N SER A 230 -4.61 13.35 20.12
CA SER A 230 -5.99 13.63 19.69
C SER A 230 -6.88 12.39 19.85
N ILE A 231 -6.36 11.23 19.48
CA ILE A 231 -7.03 9.93 19.66
C ILE A 231 -7.24 9.65 21.14
N THR A 232 -6.18 9.75 21.97
CA THR A 232 -6.30 9.52 23.42
C THR A 232 -7.39 10.40 24.03
N ASN A 233 -7.39 11.70 23.73
CA ASN A 233 -8.39 12.63 24.25
C ASN A 233 -9.82 12.26 23.81
N SER A 234 -9.99 11.81 22.57
CA SER A 234 -11.28 11.35 22.05
C SER A 234 -11.76 10.04 22.68
N LEU A 235 -10.84 9.17 23.15
CA LEU A 235 -11.16 7.88 23.74
C LEU A 235 -11.35 7.96 25.27
N THR A 236 -10.65 8.86 25.95
CA THR A 236 -10.70 9.05 27.41
C THR A 236 -12.01 9.69 27.89
N SER A 237 -12.73 10.41 27.03
CA SER A 237 -14.11 10.88 27.31
C SER A 237 -15.10 9.73 27.60
N MET A 238 -14.70 8.47 27.34
CA MET A 238 -15.50 7.26 27.52
C MET A 238 -14.94 6.31 28.60
N GLN A 239 -14.42 6.85 29.72
CA GLN A 239 -14.05 6.12 30.96
C GLN A 239 -12.79 5.21 30.97
N ASP A 240 -12.03 5.07 29.87
CA ASP A 240 -10.75 4.34 29.89
C ASP A 240 -9.54 5.28 30.11
N LYS A 241 -8.69 4.97 31.10
CA LYS A 241 -7.35 5.59 31.25
C LYS A 241 -6.40 5.05 30.17
N VAL A 242 -6.49 5.62 28.98
CA VAL A 242 -5.65 5.25 27.84
C VAL A 242 -4.36 6.07 27.84
N ASN A 243 -3.21 5.41 27.65
CA ASN A 243 -1.91 6.07 27.51
C ASN A 243 -1.61 6.35 26.03
N HIS A 244 -1.30 7.61 25.70
CA HIS A 244 -0.91 8.03 24.35
C HIS A 244 0.29 7.26 23.78
N ILE A 245 1.20 6.75 24.61
CA ILE A 245 2.31 5.90 24.18
C ILE A 245 1.76 4.59 23.58
N THR A 246 0.81 3.95 24.26
CA THR A 246 0.15 2.72 23.78
C THR A 246 -0.61 2.99 22.49
N VAL A 247 -1.33 4.12 22.40
CA VAL A 247 -2.04 4.52 21.18
C VAL A 247 -1.06 4.67 20.02
N ASN A 248 0.04 5.40 20.21
CA ASN A 248 1.07 5.58 19.18
C ASN A 248 1.66 4.25 18.72
N THR A 249 1.92 3.33 19.65
CA THR A 249 2.40 1.98 19.34
C THR A 249 1.40 1.20 18.50
N TYR A 250 0.10 1.25 18.82
CA TYR A 250 -0.93 0.55 18.03
C TYR A 250 -1.10 1.17 16.64
N MET A 251 -1.04 2.50 16.52
CA MET A 251 -0.99 3.19 15.23
C MET A 251 0.21 2.74 14.39
N GLN A 252 1.39 2.59 15.01
CA GLN A 252 2.58 2.09 14.34
C GLN A 252 2.38 0.65 13.86
N TYR A 253 1.75 -0.22 14.66
CA TYR A 253 1.45 -1.59 14.25
C TYR A 253 0.48 -1.65 13.06
N LEU A 254 -0.53 -0.78 13.03
CA LEU A 254 -1.44 -0.64 11.91
C LEU A 254 -0.73 -0.20 10.63
N CYS A 255 0.22 0.73 10.74
CA CYS A 255 1.05 1.14 9.61
C CYS A 255 1.97 0.03 9.13
N ASN A 256 2.59 -0.68 10.08
CA ASN A 256 3.48 -1.82 9.81
C ASN A 256 2.74 -2.97 9.11
N ALA A 257 1.46 -3.17 9.40
CA ALA A 257 0.63 -4.16 8.73
C ALA A 257 0.01 -3.66 7.41
N PHE A 258 0.32 -2.43 6.98
CA PHE A 258 -0.20 -1.81 5.77
C PHE A 258 -1.74 -1.67 5.80
N ALA A 259 -2.33 -1.63 7.00
CA ALA A 259 -3.72 -1.20 7.17
C ALA A 259 -3.84 0.29 6.84
N PHE A 260 -2.89 1.08 7.33
CA PHE A 260 -2.78 2.51 7.08
C PHE A 260 -1.39 2.90 6.55
N TYR A 261 -1.34 3.96 5.74
CA TYR A 261 -0.13 4.64 5.33
C TYR A 261 -0.09 6.00 6.00
N LYS A 262 1.01 6.24 6.70
CA LYS A 262 1.25 7.47 7.43
C LYS A 262 2.02 8.46 6.57
N ILE A 263 1.43 9.63 6.32
CA ILE A 263 2.04 10.69 5.53
C ILE A 263 2.40 11.85 6.45
N ARG A 264 3.69 12.18 6.45
CA ARG A 264 4.27 13.24 7.29
C ARG A 264 3.96 14.60 6.70
N ARG A 265 3.95 15.61 7.58
CA ARG A 265 3.81 17.00 7.16
C ARG A 265 5.16 17.62 6.84
N TYR A 266 5.16 18.46 5.81
CA TYR A 266 6.33 19.17 5.31
C TYR A 266 6.05 20.67 5.27
N ASP A 267 6.86 21.45 5.99
CA ASP A 267 6.85 22.90 5.90
C ASP A 267 7.54 23.32 4.60
N ILE A 268 6.74 23.81 3.64
CA ILE A 268 7.23 24.17 2.31
C ILE A 268 8.19 25.36 2.38
N LYS A 269 7.91 26.32 3.28
CA LYS A 269 8.72 27.52 3.44
C LYS A 269 9.99 27.23 4.23
N GLY A 270 9.86 26.54 5.36
CA GLY A 270 10.97 26.18 6.24
C GLY A 270 11.80 25.00 5.75
N LYS A 271 11.36 24.31 4.70
CA LYS A 271 11.98 23.11 4.11
C LYS A 271 12.31 22.03 5.14
N LYS A 272 11.40 21.81 6.08
CA LYS A 272 11.60 20.90 7.22
C LYS A 272 10.37 20.05 7.50
N TYR A 273 10.60 18.88 8.09
CA TYR A 273 9.53 18.02 8.58
C TYR A 273 8.90 18.61 9.84
N LEU A 274 7.57 18.54 9.91
CA LEU A 274 6.82 18.86 11.12
C LEU A 274 6.69 17.60 11.99
N SER A 275 6.84 17.77 13.30
CA SER A 275 6.99 16.66 14.25
C SER A 275 5.66 16.06 14.76
N SER A 276 4.52 16.64 14.41
CA SER A 276 3.22 16.23 14.94
C SER A 276 2.06 16.41 13.96
N ASN A 277 0.98 15.67 14.24
CA ASN A 277 -0.26 15.61 13.47
C ASN A 277 -0.01 15.13 12.05
N GLU A 278 -0.04 13.82 11.85
CA GLU A 278 0.18 13.17 10.55
C GLU A 278 -1.18 12.81 9.94
N LYS A 279 -1.24 12.68 8.61
CA LYS A 279 -2.42 12.11 7.94
C LYS A 279 -2.24 10.61 7.77
N TYR A 280 -3.33 9.86 7.93
CA TYR A 280 -3.36 8.41 7.78
C TYR A 280 -4.35 8.04 6.68
N TYR A 281 -3.91 7.17 5.78
CA TYR A 281 -4.65 6.74 4.60
C TYR A 281 -4.80 5.23 4.61
N LEU A 282 -5.98 4.70 4.38
CA LEU A 282 -6.19 3.27 4.26
C LEU A 282 -5.51 2.73 3.01
N SER A 283 -4.98 1.51 3.08
CA SER A 283 -4.46 0.82 1.90
C SER A 283 -5.52 0.58 0.83
N ASP A 284 -6.77 0.48 1.25
CA ASP A 284 -7.94 0.52 0.40
C ASP A 284 -9.05 1.31 1.10
N HIS A 285 -9.59 2.34 0.44
CA HIS A 285 -10.60 3.21 1.04
C HIS A 285 -11.89 2.46 1.42
N THR A 286 -12.17 1.32 0.78
CA THR A 286 -13.39 0.54 1.05
C THR A 286 -13.42 -0.15 2.39
N PHE A 287 -12.27 -0.30 3.08
CA PHE A 287 -12.28 -0.78 4.46
C PHE A 287 -13.11 0.13 5.37
N ARG A 288 -13.14 1.44 5.11
CA ARG A 288 -14.00 2.37 5.84
C ARG A 288 -15.48 2.00 5.67
N TYR A 289 -15.91 1.76 4.43
CA TYR A 289 -17.30 1.45 4.13
C TYR A 289 -17.71 0.10 4.68
N ALA A 290 -16.83 -0.90 4.56
CA ALA A 290 -17.07 -2.23 5.08
C ALA A 290 -17.20 -2.26 6.62
N LYS A 291 -16.44 -1.42 7.34
CA LYS A 291 -16.42 -1.42 8.81
C LYS A 291 -17.38 -0.42 9.46
N LEU A 292 -17.47 0.79 8.92
CA LEU A 292 -18.24 1.90 9.51
C LEU A 292 -19.54 2.20 8.75
N GLY A 293 -19.74 1.55 7.61
CA GLY A 293 -20.88 1.78 6.72
C GLY A 293 -20.69 3.00 5.80
N THR A 294 -21.74 3.27 5.03
CA THR A 294 -21.80 4.31 4.00
C THR A 294 -22.56 5.56 4.46
N LYS A 295 -22.86 5.71 5.75
CA LYS A 295 -23.52 6.92 6.26
C LYS A 295 -22.51 8.08 6.30
N ASN A 296 -22.97 9.29 5.95
CA ASN A 296 -22.18 10.52 5.93
C ASN A 296 -20.86 10.39 5.12
N MET A 297 -20.97 9.98 3.85
CA MET A 297 -19.81 9.82 2.97
C MET A 297 -19.15 11.17 2.71
N ASP A 298 -17.93 11.31 3.19
CA ASP A 298 -17.03 12.39 2.78
C ASP A 298 -16.25 11.92 1.55
N TYR A 299 -16.81 12.19 0.36
CA TYR A 299 -16.19 11.81 -0.91
C TYR A 299 -14.82 12.48 -1.08
N GLY A 300 -14.63 13.71 -0.60
CA GLY A 300 -13.35 14.41 -0.67
C GLY A 300 -12.21 13.60 -0.04
N ARG A 301 -12.42 13.09 1.18
CA ARG A 301 -11.43 12.27 1.88
C ARG A 301 -11.13 10.94 1.19
N ILE A 302 -12.13 10.36 0.53
CA ILE A 302 -11.99 9.09 -0.18
C ILE A 302 -11.18 9.29 -1.44
N LEU A 303 -11.43 10.37 -2.18
CA LEU A 303 -10.62 10.76 -3.34
C LEU A 303 -9.18 11.07 -2.91
N GLU A 304 -8.99 11.80 -1.82
CA GLU A 304 -7.67 12.08 -1.25
C GLU A 304 -6.93 10.77 -0.91
N ASN A 305 -7.63 9.79 -0.33
CA ASN A 305 -7.06 8.46 -0.08
C ASN A 305 -6.66 7.72 -1.36
N ILE A 306 -7.52 7.72 -2.38
CA ILE A 306 -7.24 7.10 -3.68
C ILE A 306 -5.98 7.74 -4.29
N VAL A 307 -5.88 9.07 -4.28
CA VAL A 307 -4.73 9.82 -4.79
C VAL A 307 -3.47 9.49 -3.98
N ALA A 308 -3.54 9.44 -2.65
CA ALA A 308 -2.41 9.08 -1.80
C ALA A 308 -1.83 7.70 -2.15
N ILE A 309 -2.69 6.69 -2.27
CA ILE A 309 -2.28 5.32 -2.62
C ILE A 309 -1.72 5.25 -4.04
N GLU A 310 -2.31 5.97 -4.99
CA GLU A 310 -1.81 6.04 -6.37
C GLU A 310 -0.44 6.73 -6.46
N LEU A 311 -0.20 7.82 -5.73
CA LEU A 311 1.11 8.49 -5.66
C LEU A 311 2.19 7.54 -5.10
N LEU A 312 1.88 6.83 -4.01
CA LEU A 312 2.78 5.83 -3.45
C LEU A 312 3.05 4.68 -4.44
N ARG A 313 2.02 4.23 -5.17
CA ARG A 313 2.13 3.21 -6.23
C ARG A 313 3.03 3.66 -7.38
N ARG A 314 2.98 4.95 -7.75
CA ARG A 314 3.87 5.57 -8.77
C ARG A 314 5.31 5.79 -8.27
N GLY A 315 5.58 5.52 -6.99
CA GLY A 315 6.91 5.61 -6.38
C GLY A 315 7.29 7.02 -5.97
N TYR A 316 6.32 7.90 -5.71
CA TYR A 316 6.58 9.19 -5.08
C TYR A 316 6.78 9.02 -3.58
N GLU A 317 7.70 9.79 -3.01
CA GLU A 317 7.68 10.18 -1.61
C GLU A 317 6.60 11.25 -1.44
N VAL A 318 5.65 11.02 -0.55
CA VAL A 318 4.47 11.87 -0.40
C VAL A 318 4.49 12.54 0.97
N TYR A 319 4.16 13.82 1.00
CA TYR A 319 4.03 14.62 2.22
C TYR A 319 2.76 15.47 2.17
N VAL A 320 2.22 15.82 3.33
CA VAL A 320 1.20 16.88 3.44
C VAL A 320 1.91 18.22 3.55
N GLY A 321 1.69 19.10 2.58
CA GLY A 321 2.33 20.40 2.52
C GLY A 321 1.69 21.39 3.50
N VAL A 322 2.52 22.18 4.15
CA VAL A 322 2.06 23.30 4.98
C VAL A 322 2.74 24.56 4.48
N LEU A 323 1.91 25.53 4.08
CA LEU A 323 2.35 26.85 3.66
C LEU A 323 1.59 27.91 4.46
N TYR A 324 2.31 28.60 5.36
CA TYR A 324 1.73 29.50 6.35
C TYR A 324 0.68 28.81 7.24
N LYS A 325 -0.61 29.03 6.97
CA LYS A 325 -1.75 28.40 7.66
C LYS A 325 -2.59 27.53 6.72
N LYS A 326 -2.20 27.45 5.44
CA LYS A 326 -2.92 26.67 4.43
C LYS A 326 -2.23 25.32 4.25
N GLU A 327 -3.06 24.31 4.07
CA GLU A 327 -2.63 22.96 3.75
C GLU A 327 -2.56 22.79 2.23
N ILE A 328 -1.63 21.96 1.79
CA ILE A 328 -1.59 21.40 0.44
C ILE A 328 -1.64 19.90 0.65
N ASP A 329 -2.64 19.23 0.08
CA ASP A 329 -2.93 17.82 0.36
C ASP A 329 -1.70 16.95 0.12
N PHE A 330 -1.04 17.16 -1.02
CA PHE A 330 0.20 16.45 -1.34
C PHE A 330 1.32 17.32 -1.91
N VAL A 331 2.51 17.11 -1.37
CA VAL A 331 3.80 17.39 -1.99
C VAL A 331 4.38 16.03 -2.39
N ALA A 332 4.34 15.71 -3.68
CA ALA A 332 4.85 14.47 -4.23
C ALA A 332 6.26 14.71 -4.78
N VAL A 333 7.25 13.93 -4.32
CA VAL A 333 8.66 14.07 -4.70
C VAL A 333 9.17 12.73 -5.23
N LYS A 334 9.82 12.74 -6.40
CA LYS A 334 10.44 11.55 -6.98
C LYS A 334 11.72 11.95 -7.70
N ARG A 335 12.87 11.66 -7.10
CA ARG A 335 14.19 12.10 -7.60
C ARG A 335 14.20 13.63 -7.78
N ASN A 336 14.27 14.12 -9.02
CA ASN A 336 14.29 15.55 -9.35
C ASN A 336 12.89 16.12 -9.65
N GLU A 337 11.85 15.28 -9.60
CA GLU A 337 10.46 15.73 -9.77
C GLU A 337 9.87 16.13 -8.42
N LYS A 338 9.16 17.26 -8.42
CA LYS A 338 8.33 17.69 -7.31
C LYS A 338 7.03 18.24 -7.86
N ILE A 339 5.90 17.87 -7.28
CA ILE A 339 4.57 18.29 -7.70
C ILE A 339 3.76 18.65 -6.46
N TYR A 340 3.01 19.75 -6.54
CA TYR A 340 2.03 20.14 -5.52
C TYR A 340 0.63 19.82 -6.01
N ILE A 341 -0.16 19.16 -5.17
CA ILE A 341 -1.45 18.59 -5.55
C ILE A 341 -2.49 18.97 -4.50
N GLN A 342 -3.64 19.45 -4.98
CA GLN A 342 -4.88 19.56 -4.22
C GLN A 342 -5.90 18.56 -4.77
N VAL A 343 -6.71 17.99 -3.90
CA VAL A 343 -7.74 17.02 -4.25
C VAL A 343 -9.09 17.52 -3.78
N ALA A 344 -10.07 17.52 -4.68
CA ALA A 344 -11.41 17.95 -4.35
C ALA A 344 -12.46 17.04 -4.99
N ASP A 345 -13.59 16.87 -4.32
CA ASP A 345 -14.72 16.17 -4.92
C ASP A 345 -15.34 17.01 -6.05
N ASN A 346 -15.70 18.26 -5.76
CA ASN A 346 -16.31 19.16 -6.71
C ASN A 346 -15.61 20.53 -6.64
N ILE A 347 -15.32 21.11 -7.82
CA ILE A 347 -14.74 22.45 -7.96
C ILE A 347 -15.62 23.40 -8.78
N SER A 348 -16.87 23.02 -9.07
CA SER A 348 -17.81 23.83 -9.85
C SER A 348 -18.32 25.05 -9.07
N ASP A 349 -18.34 24.95 -7.73
CA ASP A 349 -18.66 26.07 -6.85
C ASP A 349 -17.45 27.04 -6.76
N PRO A 350 -17.61 28.33 -7.07
CA PRO A 350 -16.49 29.29 -7.07
C PRO A 350 -15.78 29.42 -5.73
N ASN A 351 -16.49 29.32 -4.60
CA ASN A 351 -15.87 29.41 -3.27
C ASN A 351 -14.98 28.18 -3.00
N THR A 352 -15.45 27.00 -3.42
CA THR A 352 -14.69 25.77 -3.34
C THR A 352 -13.46 25.85 -4.24
N PHE A 353 -13.61 26.27 -5.49
CA PHE A 353 -12.49 26.46 -6.41
C PHE A 353 -11.42 27.41 -5.85
N GLU A 354 -11.81 28.59 -5.37
CA GLU A 354 -10.92 29.57 -4.74
C GLU A 354 -10.17 28.98 -3.54
N ARG A 355 -10.88 28.19 -2.71
CA ARG A 355 -10.30 27.51 -1.56
C ARG A 355 -9.22 26.50 -1.97
N GLU A 356 -9.45 25.73 -3.04
CA GLU A 356 -8.50 24.71 -3.51
C GLU A 356 -7.33 25.29 -4.28
N VAL A 357 -7.55 26.34 -5.08
CA VAL A 357 -6.50 26.98 -5.89
C VAL A 357 -5.58 27.86 -5.04
N SER A 358 -6.14 28.59 -4.07
CA SER A 358 -5.40 29.64 -3.38
C SER A 358 -4.15 29.20 -2.59
N PRO A 359 -4.03 27.98 -2.00
CA PRO A 359 -2.78 27.50 -1.43
C PRO A 359 -1.69 27.28 -2.50
N LEU A 360 -2.08 26.79 -3.69
CA LEU A 360 -1.16 26.50 -4.78
C LEU A 360 -0.58 27.79 -5.39
N LEU A 361 -1.41 28.82 -5.58
CA LEU A 361 -0.96 30.12 -6.09
C LEU A 361 0.07 30.82 -5.18
N GLN A 362 0.06 30.50 -3.87
CA GLN A 362 1.01 31.07 -2.93
C GLN A 362 2.41 30.45 -3.00
N ILE A 363 2.57 29.32 -3.71
CA ILE A 363 3.87 28.68 -3.91
C ILE A 363 4.64 29.43 -5.00
N LYS A 364 5.79 29.99 -4.61
CA LYS A 364 6.62 30.84 -5.48
C LYS A 364 7.61 30.10 -6.38
N ASP A 365 7.79 28.79 -6.18
CA ASP A 365 8.69 28.02 -7.03
C ASP A 365 8.01 27.62 -8.35
N ALA A 366 8.81 27.15 -9.31
CA ALA A 366 8.37 26.78 -10.65
C ALA A 366 7.97 25.30 -10.77
N TYR A 367 7.86 24.55 -9.66
CA TYR A 367 7.45 23.16 -9.75
C TYR A 367 5.98 23.06 -10.19
N PRO A 368 5.61 21.99 -10.92
CA PRO A 368 4.24 21.71 -11.32
C PRO A 368 3.26 21.76 -10.16
N LYS A 369 2.08 22.32 -10.43
CA LYS A 369 0.97 22.44 -9.48
C LYS A 369 -0.27 21.88 -10.16
N MET A 370 -1.07 21.12 -9.43
CA MET A 370 -2.30 20.57 -9.99
C MET A 370 -3.45 20.45 -9.01
N ILE A 371 -4.65 20.46 -9.54
CA ILE A 371 -5.88 20.08 -8.85
C ILE A 371 -6.42 18.82 -9.52
N ILE A 372 -6.72 17.82 -8.70
CA ILE A 372 -7.36 16.57 -9.11
C ILE A 372 -8.80 16.62 -8.58
N ALA A 373 -9.80 16.57 -9.46
CA ALA A 373 -11.21 16.63 -9.04
C ALA A 373 -12.15 15.78 -9.92
N ARG A 374 -13.44 15.68 -9.57
CA ARG A 374 -14.47 15.02 -10.41
C ARG A 374 -15.05 15.98 -11.46
N THR A 375 -14.20 16.42 -12.37
CA THR A 375 -14.56 17.44 -13.38
C THR A 375 -15.39 16.90 -14.55
N ARG A 376 -15.15 15.64 -14.96
CA ARG A 376 -15.77 14.98 -16.13
C ARG A 376 -15.66 15.75 -17.46
N HIS A 377 -14.63 16.57 -17.60
CA HIS A 377 -14.31 17.29 -18.83
C HIS A 377 -12.80 17.25 -19.08
N ASP A 378 -12.38 17.72 -20.24
CA ASP A 378 -10.96 17.72 -20.62
C ASP A 378 -10.08 18.53 -19.66
N GLU A 379 -8.82 18.14 -19.57
CA GLU A 379 -7.80 18.87 -18.83
C GLU A 379 -7.70 20.33 -19.28
N TYR A 380 -7.58 21.24 -18.32
CA TYR A 380 -7.34 22.66 -18.57
C TYR A 380 -6.36 23.25 -17.56
N GLN A 381 -6.02 24.53 -17.72
CA GLN A 381 -5.15 25.26 -16.82
C GLN A 381 -5.81 26.52 -16.27
N PHE A 382 -5.50 26.84 -15.02
CA PHE A 382 -5.85 28.11 -14.38
C PHE A 382 -4.59 28.71 -13.76
N GLU A 383 -4.14 29.87 -14.26
CA GLU A 383 -2.93 30.56 -13.77
C GLU A 383 -1.69 29.64 -13.67
N GLY A 384 -1.53 28.71 -14.63
CA GLY A 384 -0.42 27.74 -14.66
C GLY A 384 -0.61 26.52 -13.74
N ILE A 385 -1.73 26.42 -13.01
CA ILE A 385 -2.14 25.23 -12.27
C ILE A 385 -2.91 24.31 -13.21
N LYS A 386 -2.48 23.05 -13.33
CA LYS A 386 -3.15 22.03 -14.14
C LYS A 386 -4.38 21.49 -13.41
N ILE A 387 -5.52 21.40 -14.09
CA ILE A 387 -6.75 20.86 -13.52
C ILE A 387 -7.16 19.64 -14.34
N ILE A 388 -7.29 18.49 -13.68
CA ILE A 388 -7.51 17.20 -14.33
C ILE A 388 -8.59 16.39 -13.59
N ASP A 389 -9.39 15.64 -14.34
CA ASP A 389 -10.30 14.67 -13.72
C ASP A 389 -9.52 13.54 -13.04
N ILE A 390 -9.96 13.09 -11.88
CA ILE A 390 -9.29 12.00 -11.16
C ILE A 390 -9.27 10.68 -11.95
N ALA A 391 -10.31 10.35 -12.71
CA ALA A 391 -10.36 9.14 -13.52
C ALA A 391 -9.33 9.20 -14.65
N ASP A 392 -9.14 10.39 -15.23
CA ASP A 392 -8.10 10.65 -16.23
C ASP A 392 -6.71 10.55 -15.63
N TRP A 393 -6.49 11.25 -14.51
CA TRP A 393 -5.22 11.21 -13.81
C TRP A 393 -4.82 9.79 -13.38
N ALA A 394 -5.76 9.01 -12.85
CA ALA A 394 -5.53 7.66 -12.34
C ALA A 394 -5.32 6.61 -13.44
N ASN A 395 -5.77 6.86 -14.68
CA ASN A 395 -5.51 6.01 -15.83
C ASN A 395 -4.21 6.35 -16.58
N ASN A 396 -3.74 7.59 -16.47
CA ASN A 396 -2.47 8.00 -17.08
C ASN A 396 -1.29 7.39 -16.31
N LYS A 397 -0.57 6.47 -16.96
CA LYS A 397 0.62 5.78 -16.43
C LYS A 397 1.92 6.47 -16.83
#